data_AF-A0A7V8SZJ9-F1
#
_entry.id   AF-A0A7V8SZJ9-F1
#
_cell.length_a   1.000
_cell.length_b   1.000
_cell.length_c   1.000
_cell.angle_alpha   90.00
_cell.angle_beta   90.00
_cell.angle_gamma   90.00
#
_symmetry.space_group_name_H-M   'P 1'
#
loop_
_entity.id
_entity.type
_entity.pdbx_description
1 polymer ?
#
loop_
_entity_poly.entity_id
_entity_poly.type
_entity_poly.pdbx_seq_one_letter_code
_entity_poly.pdbx_strand_id
1 'polypeptide(L)' 'DQWGVELGKVLAQRIIPEVESRTEPSLGHDSSTNNLIRRYRKLK' A
#
# COMPACT_ATOMS: atom_id res chain seq x y z
N ASP A 1 -21.82 15.60 4.56
CA ASP A 1 -21.42 14.58 3.57
C ASP A 1 -20.02 14.07 3.94
N GLN A 2 -19.58 12.94 3.37
CA GLN A 2 -18.37 12.21 3.82
C GLN A 2 -17.42 11.87 2.66
N TRP A 3 -17.41 12.68 1.59
CA TRP A 3 -16.62 12.42 0.39
C TRP A 3 -15.11 12.30 0.64
N GLY A 4 -14.59 12.98 1.67
CA GLY A 4 -13.16 13.01 1.98
C GLY A 4 -12.55 11.67 2.41
N VAL A 5 -13.34 10.68 2.82
CA VAL A 5 -12.80 9.38 3.30
C VAL A 5 -12.68 8.32 2.20
N GLU A 6 -13.40 8.49 1.09
CA GLU A 6 -13.61 7.41 0.11
C GLU A 6 -12.32 7.09 -0.66
N LEU A 7 -11.53 8.09 -1.04
CA LEU A 7 -10.24 7.87 -1.70
C LEU A 7 -9.28 7.08 -0.79
N GLY A 8 -9.22 7.42 0.50
CA GLY A 8 -8.37 6.73 1.47
C GLY A 8 -8.73 5.25 1.60
N LYS A 9 -10.03 4.92 1.65
CA LYS A 9 -10.51 3.53 1.70
C LYS A 9 -10.12 2.74 0.46
N VAL A 10 -10.32 3.32 -0.73
CA VAL A 10 -9.98 2.66 -2.00
C VAL A 10 -8.47 2.44 -2.13
N LEU A 11 -7.64 3.40 -1.70
CA LEU A 11 -6.18 3.24 -1.72
C LEU A 11 -5.72 2.17 -0.71
N ALA A 12 -6.28 2.15 0.49
CA ALA A 12 -5.96 1.14 1.49
C ALA A 12 -6.26 -0.29 0.99
N GLN A 13 -7.41 -0.50 0.36
CA GLN A 13 -7.79 -1.80 -0.21
C GLN A 13 -6.79 -2.29 -1.27
N ARG A 14 -6.13 -1.38 -2.01
CA ARG A 14 -5.09 -1.73 -2.99
C ARG A 14 -3.75 -2.07 -2.34
N ILE A 15 -3.38 -1.38 -1.26
CA ILE A 15 -2.07 -1.52 -0.61
C ILE A 15 -2.01 -2.73 0.34
N ILE A 16 -3.10 -3.09 1.01
CA ILE A 16 -3.16 -4.24 1.94
C ILE A 16 -2.52 -5.52 1.37
N PRO A 17 -2.91 -6.04 0.18
CA PRO A 17 -2.33 -7.27 -0.36
C PRO A 17 -0.82 -7.14 -0.64
N GLU A 18 -0.34 -5.96 -1.00
CA GLU A 18 1.07 -5.71 -1.27
C GLU A 18 1.92 -5.74 -0.01
N VAL A 19 1.35 -5.28 1.11
CA VAL A 19 1.99 -5.27 2.42
C VAL A 19 1.95 -6.65 3.08
N GLU A 20 0.87 -7.41 2.89
CA GLU A 20 0.66 -8.71 3.53
C GLU A 20 1.19 -9.91 2.73
N SER A 21 1.48 -9.74 1.44
CA SER A 21 2.00 -10.83 0.59
C SER A 21 3.21 -11.51 1.21
N ARG A 22 3.30 -12.84 1.12
CA ARG A 22 4.44 -13.62 1.64
C ARG A 22 5.71 -13.39 0.82
N THR A 23 5.58 -13.19 -0.48
CA THR A 23 6.69 -12.89 -1.39
C THR A 23 6.63 -11.44 -1.83
N GLU A 24 7.75 -10.86 -2.27
CA GLU A 24 7.78 -9.49 -2.78
C GLU A 24 6.91 -9.36 -4.04
N PRO A 25 5.84 -8.54 -4.01
CA PRO A 25 4.99 -8.32 -5.17
C PRO A 25 5.61 -7.29 -6.11
N SER A 26 5.18 -7.29 -7.38
CA SER A 26 5.42 -6.15 -8.27
C SER A 26 4.63 -4.95 -7.76
N LEU A 27 5.29 -3.80 -7.64
CA LEU A 27 4.67 -2.56 -7.16
C LEU A 27 4.58 -1.54 -8.28
N GLY A 28 3.42 -0.88 -8.40
CA GLY A 28 3.09 0.06 -9.46
C GLY A 28 2.80 1.49 -9.00
N HIS A 29 3.06 1.83 -7.73
CA HIS A 29 2.79 3.17 -7.19
C HIS A 29 3.94 4.14 -7.48
N ASP A 30 3.81 5.38 -7.00
CA ASP A 30 4.91 6.32 -6.97
C ASP A 30 6.09 5.79 -6.13
N SER A 31 7.26 6.40 -6.33
CA SER A 31 8.49 5.95 -5.68
C SER A 31 8.45 6.04 -4.16
N SER A 32 7.74 7.02 -3.58
CA SER A 32 7.61 7.18 -2.12
C SER A 32 6.81 6.03 -1.52
N THR A 33 5.63 5.76 -2.08
CA THR A 33 4.76 4.65 -1.66
C THR A 33 5.47 3.30 -1.78
N ASN A 34 6.13 3.05 -2.92
CA ASN A 34 6.87 1.79 -3.14
C ASN A 34 8.01 1.61 -2.11
N ASN A 35 8.74 2.69 -1.79
CA ASN A 35 9.82 2.64 -0.81
C ASN A 35 9.31 2.35 0.61
N LEU A 36 8.17 2.94 1.00
CA LEU A 36 7.57 2.68 2.30
C LEU A 36 7.02 1.26 2.44
N ILE A 37 6.37 0.72 1.40
CA ILE A 37 5.90 -0.68 1.40
C ILE A 37 7.08 -1.63 1.58
N ARG A 38 8.15 -1.47 0.78
CA ARG A 38 9.35 -2.31 0.92
C ARG A 38 10.00 -2.19 2.30
N ARG A 39 10.11 -0.97 2.84
CA ARG A 39 10.69 -0.74 4.17
C ARG A 39 9.86 -1.42 5.25
N TYR A 40 8.54 -1.28 5.23
CA TYR A 40 7.67 -1.92 6.19
C TYR A 40 7.80 -3.45 6.14
N ARG A 41 7.77 -4.04 4.93
CA ARG A 41 7.90 -5.50 4.73
C ARG A 41 9.23 -6.06 5.24
N LYS A 42 10.31 -5.27 5.24
CA LYS A 42 11.62 -5.67 5.79
C LYS A 42 11.71 -5.59 7.31
N LEU A 43 10.87 -4.77 7.95
CA LEU A 43 10.87 -4.58 9.40
C LEU A 43 9.88 -5.52 10.12
N LYS A 44 8.95 -6.12 9.38
CA LYS A 44 8.03 -7.14 9.84
C LYS A 44 8.70 -8.51 9.85
#